data_AF-A0A924XRG6-F1
#
_entry.id   AF-A0A924XRG6-F1
#
_cell.length_a   1.000
_cell.length_b   1.000
_cell.length_c   1.000
_cell.angle_alpha   90.00
_cell.angle_beta   90.00
_cell.angle_gamma   90.00
#
_symmetry.space_group_name_H-M   'P 1'
#
loop_
_entity.id
_entity.type
_entity.pdbx_description
1 polymer ?
#
loop_
_entity_poly.entity_id
_entity_poly.type
_entity_poly.pdbx_seq_one_letter_code
_entity_poly.pdbx_strand_id
1 'polypeptide(L)'
;MRRPRKEPVLHKSLLIRIAEALERLAPPPVAAPDLMAADAFVWHPAPPNLSPVPRVARVGIGLLHGIDRQKRLLLDNTLRFARGMPANNA
;
A
#
# COMPACT_ATOMS: atom_id res chain seq x y z
N MET A 1 -34.70 -5.05 48.76
CA MET A 1 -33.31 -4.55 48.77
C MET A 1 -32.65 -4.85 47.43
N ARG A 2 -32.33 -3.83 46.61
CA ARG A 2 -31.57 -4.01 45.35
C ARG A 2 -30.07 -4.02 45.68
N ARG A 3 -29.35 -5.09 45.31
CA ARG A 3 -27.88 -5.14 45.43
C ARG A 3 -27.25 -4.11 44.47
N PRO A 4 -26.20 -3.37 44.87
CA PRO A 4 -25.53 -2.45 43.97
C PRO A 4 -24.83 -3.25 42.85
N ARG A 5 -25.06 -2.82 41.62
CA ARG A 5 -24.39 -3.34 40.43
C ARG A 5 -22.93 -2.86 40.51
N LYS A 6 -21.94 -3.76 40.61
CA LYS A 6 -20.52 -3.37 40.58
C LYS A 6 -20.26 -2.67 39.24
N GLU A 7 -19.90 -1.40 39.26
CA GLU A 7 -19.40 -0.72 38.08
C GLU A 7 -18.11 -1.42 37.61
N PRO A 8 -17.94 -1.68 36.31
CA PRO A 8 -16.72 -2.29 35.82
C PRO A 8 -15.61 -1.25 35.99
N VAL A 9 -14.73 -1.49 36.97
CA VAL A 9 -13.52 -0.70 37.14
C VAL A 9 -12.70 -0.88 35.86
N LEU A 10 -12.57 0.18 35.09
CA LEU A 10 -11.74 0.18 33.89
C LEU A 10 -10.29 0.07 34.38
N HIS A 11 -9.69 -1.11 34.18
CA HIS A 11 -8.32 -1.43 34.60
C HIS A 11 -7.29 -0.74 33.69
N LYS A 12 -7.32 0.60 33.64
CA LYS A 12 -6.42 1.40 32.79
C LYS A 12 -4.95 1.03 33.00
N SER A 13 -4.56 0.76 34.24
CA SER A 13 -3.20 0.29 34.59
C SER A 13 -2.87 -1.08 33.98
N LEU A 14 -3.83 -2.01 33.94
CA LEU A 14 -3.65 -3.31 33.32
C LEU A 14 -3.56 -3.16 31.79
N LEU A 15 -4.40 -2.32 31.18
CA LEU A 15 -4.36 -2.05 29.75
C LEU A 15 -3.03 -1.41 29.32
N ILE A 16 -2.50 -0.47 30.10
CA ILE A 16 -1.18 0.14 29.86
C ILE A 16 -0.08 -0.92 29.94
N ARG A 17 -0.07 -1.76 30.98
CA ARG A 17 0.95 -2.81 31.14
C ARG A 17 0.90 -3.84 29.99
N ILE A 18 -0.28 -4.14 29.47
CA ILE A 18 -0.45 -4.99 28.28
C ILE A 18 0.11 -4.28 27.04
N ALA A 19 -0.25 -3.01 26.81
CA ALA A 19 0.27 -2.23 25.69
C ALA A 19 1.79 -2.15 25.69
N GLU A 20 2.41 -1.83 26.83
CA GLU A 20 3.88 -1.79 27.00
C GLU A 20 4.54 -3.15 26.75
N ALA A 21 3.89 -4.25 27.17
CA ALA A 21 4.40 -5.59 26.88
C ALA A 21 4.31 -5.92 25.38
N LEU A 22 3.23 -5.52 24.71
CA LEU A 22 3.05 -5.70 23.28
C LEU A 22 4.04 -4.84 22.47
N GLU A 23 4.28 -3.60 22.86
CA GLU A 23 5.27 -2.71 22.23
C GLU A 23 6.68 -3.29 22.27
N ARG A 24 7.08 -3.91 23.39
CA ARG A 24 8.39 -4.61 23.49
C ARG A 24 8.50 -5.84 22.59
N LEU A 25 7.38 -6.48 22.26
CA LEU A 25 7.34 -7.67 21.41
C LEU A 25 7.18 -7.33 19.92
N ALA A 26 6.69 -6.13 19.60
CA ALA A 26 6.46 -5.72 18.23
C ALA A 26 7.80 -5.51 17.50
N PRO A 27 7.97 -6.04 16.28
CA PRO A 27 9.10 -5.69 15.45
C PRO A 27 9.06 -4.21 15.06
N PRO A 28 10.21 -3.57 14.77
CA PRO A 28 10.23 -2.21 14.28
C PRO A 28 9.33 -2.04 13.04
N PRO A 29 8.66 -0.89 12.89
CA PRO A 29 7.92 -0.57 11.68
C PRO A 29 8.83 -0.69 10.45
N VAL A 30 8.31 -1.28 9.37
CA VAL A 30 9.03 -1.33 8.10
C VAL A 30 9.18 0.10 7.58
N ALA A 31 10.39 0.47 7.18
CA ALA A 31 10.65 1.77 6.57
C ALA A 31 9.83 1.92 5.29
N ALA A 32 9.27 3.10 5.06
CA ALA A 32 8.59 3.40 3.81
C ALA A 32 9.60 3.31 2.64
N PRO A 33 9.20 2.76 1.48
CA PRO A 33 10.07 2.72 0.31
C PRO A 33 10.34 4.15 -0.20
N ASP A 34 11.60 4.43 -0.54
CA ASP A 34 11.96 5.66 -1.25
C ASP A 34 11.56 5.54 -2.73
N LEU A 35 10.45 6.18 -3.09
CA LEU A 35 9.93 6.18 -4.45
C LEU A 35 10.78 7.00 -5.43
N MET A 36 11.74 7.79 -4.95
CA MET A 36 12.68 8.55 -5.79
C MET A 36 13.98 7.78 -6.07
N ALA A 37 14.18 6.61 -5.46
CA ALA A 37 15.41 5.83 -5.60
C ALA A 37 15.58 5.18 -6.98
N ALA A 38 14.50 4.99 -7.75
CA ALA A 38 14.54 4.38 -9.08
C ALA A 38 13.31 4.74 -9.93
N ASP A 39 13.42 4.55 -11.24
CA ASP A 39 12.31 4.73 -12.20
C ASP A 39 11.28 3.58 -12.15
N ALA A 40 11.65 2.42 -11.61
CA ALA A 40 10.81 1.23 -11.57
C ALA A 40 11.09 0.38 -10.33
N PHE A 41 10.06 -0.33 -9.87
CA PHE A 41 10.12 -1.18 -8.68
C PHE A 41 9.40 -2.51 -8.95
N VAL A 42 9.89 -3.58 -8.32
CA VAL A 42 9.18 -4.87 -8.23
C VAL A 42 8.36 -4.88 -6.94
N TRP A 43 7.06 -5.16 -7.05
CA TRP A 43 6.20 -5.38 -5.89
C TRP A 43 6.32 -6.80 -5.38
N HIS A 44 6.65 -6.94 -4.10
CA HIS A 44 6.61 -8.20 -3.38
C HIS A 44 5.42 -8.17 -2.41
N PRO A 45 4.46 -9.09 -2.49
CA PRO A 45 3.25 -9.03 -1.68
C PRO A 45 3.42 -9.58 -0.25
N ALA A 46 4.45 -10.39 0.01
CA ALA A 46 4.63 -11.06 1.30
C ALA A 46 6.13 -11.30 1.61
N PRO A 47 6.73 -10.49 2.52
CA PRO A 47 6.18 -9.27 3.10
C PRO A 47 6.04 -8.15 2.05
N PRO A 48 5.01 -7.27 2.17
CA PRO A 48 4.82 -6.11 1.32
C PRO A 48 6.08 -5.24 1.19
N ASN A 49 6.67 -5.15 0.00
CA ASN A 49 7.80 -4.26 -0.26
C ASN A 49 7.94 -3.88 -1.74
N LEU A 50 8.61 -2.75 -2.00
CA LEU A 50 9.00 -2.28 -3.32
C LEU A 50 10.52 -2.36 -3.45
N SER A 51 11.01 -3.27 -4.29
CA SER A 51 12.44 -3.40 -4.57
C SER A 51 12.80 -2.57 -5.81
N PRO A 52 13.77 -1.62 -5.73
CA PRO A 52 14.14 -0.78 -6.87
C PRO A 52 14.79 -1.61 -7.98
N VAL A 53 14.53 -1.23 -9.23
CA VAL A 53 15.18 -1.80 -10.43
C VAL A 53 16.25 -0.82 -10.92
N PRO A 54 17.55 -1.07 -10.66
CA PRO A 54 18.60 -0.09 -10.96
C PRO A 54 18.81 0.16 -12.46
N ARG A 55 18.53 -0.85 -13.29
CA ARG A 55 18.62 -0.76 -14.75
C ARG A 55 17.37 -1.37 -15.38
N VAL A 56 16.50 -0.51 -15.88
CA VAL A 56 15.29 -0.92 -16.60
C VAL A 56 15.62 -1.20 -18.07
N ALA A 57 15.31 -2.41 -18.55
CA ALA A 57 15.38 -2.78 -19.95
C ALA A 57 14.20 -2.14 -20.73
N ARG A 58 14.26 -0.82 -20.92
CA ARG A 58 13.19 -0.05 -21.57
C ARG A 58 13.26 -0.20 -23.09
N VAL A 59 12.11 -0.40 -23.72
CA VAL A 59 11.92 -0.26 -25.18
C VAL A 59 11.12 1.01 -25.42
N GLY A 60 11.61 1.88 -26.29
CA GLY A 60 10.89 3.11 -26.62
C GLY A 60 9.50 2.81 -27.17
N ILE A 61 8.47 3.48 -26.64
CA ILE A 61 7.06 3.20 -27.00
C ILE A 61 6.77 3.32 -28.51
N GLY A 62 7.52 4.18 -29.22
CA GLY A 62 7.42 4.36 -30.67
C GLY A 62 8.00 3.20 -31.50
N LEU A 63 8.85 2.37 -30.90
CA LEU A 63 9.40 1.16 -31.55
C LEU A 63 8.46 -0.04 -31.45
N LEU A 64 7.41 0.05 -30.63
CA LEU A 64 6.43 -1.01 -30.47
C LEU A 64 5.35 -0.92 -31.55
N HIS A 65 5.32 -1.92 -32.44
CA HIS A 65 4.37 -2.06 -33.53
C HIS A 65 3.20 -2.99 -33.17
N GLY A 66 2.04 -2.79 -33.80
CA GLY A 66 0.86 -3.65 -33.61
C GLY A 66 0.08 -3.40 -32.32
N ILE A 67 0.45 -2.38 -31.54
CA ILE A 67 -0.18 -2.05 -30.25
C ILE A 67 -0.89 -0.70 -30.22
N ASP A 68 -1.14 -0.07 -31.36
CA ASP A 68 -1.69 1.30 -31.40
C ASP A 68 -3.12 1.39 -30.86
N ARG A 69 -3.92 0.32 -30.99
CA ARG A 69 -5.22 0.23 -30.34
C ARG A 69 -5.07 0.20 -28.81
N GLN A 70 -4.14 -0.60 -28.30
CA GLN A 70 -3.88 -0.76 -26.87
C GLN A 70 -3.35 0.54 -26.25
N LYS A 71 -2.42 1.24 -26.94
CA LYS A 71 -1.94 2.58 -26.54
C LYS A 71 -3.10 3.56 -26.34
N ARG A 72 -4.05 3.61 -27.30
CA ARG A 72 -5.22 4.48 -27.22
C ARG A 72 -6.17 4.09 -26.09
N LEU A 73 -6.51 2.80 -25.98
CA LEU A 73 -7.39 2.30 -24.93
C LEU A 73 -6.84 2.62 -23.53
N LEU A 74 -5.56 2.35 -23.31
CA LEU A 74 -4.90 2.63 -22.03
C LEU A 74 -4.87 4.14 -21.73
N LEU A 75 -4.57 4.98 -22.71
CA LEU A 75 -4.56 6.44 -22.54
C LEU A 75 -5.95 6.97 -22.20
N ASP A 76 -6.98 6.59 -22.96
CA ASP A 76 -8.36 7.01 -22.73
C ASP A 76 -8.87 6.56 -21.36
N ASN A 77 -8.56 5.33 -20.98
CA ASN A 77 -8.91 4.78 -19.67
C ASN A 77 -8.22 5.56 -18.54
N THR A 78 -6.91 5.81 -18.67
CA THR A 78 -6.12 6.57 -17.69
C THR A 78 -6.63 8.00 -17.54
N LEU A 79 -6.98 8.66 -18.65
CA LEU A 79 -7.59 10.00 -18.65
C LEU A 79 -8.98 9.99 -17.98
N ARG A 80 -9.77 8.94 -18.17
CA ARG A 80 -11.06 8.79 -17.47
C ARG A 80 -10.85 8.63 -15.97
N PHE A 81 -9.92 7.77 -15.55
CA PHE A 81 -9.57 7.59 -14.14
C PHE A 81 -9.15 8.91 -13.49
N ALA A 82 -8.25 9.66 -14.15
CA ALA A 82 -7.79 10.97 -13.67
C ALA A 82 -8.93 11.99 -13.52
N ARG A 83 -10.03 11.81 -14.26
CA ARG A 83 -11.24 12.65 -14.19
C ARG A 83 -12.30 12.10 -13.21
N GLY A 84 -11.99 11.04 -12.45
CA GLY A 84 -12.92 10.40 -11.52
C GLY A 84 -14.02 9.58 -12.19
N MET A 85 -13.88 9.26 -13.48
CA MET A 85 -14.83 8.41 -14.20
C MET A 85 -14.42 6.93 -14.12
N PRO A 86 -15.37 5.97 -14.32
CA PRO A 86 -15.05 4.55 -14.36
C PRO A 86 -14.00 4.23 -15.44
N ALA A 87 -13.06 3.34 -15.10
CA ALA A 87 -11.83 3.09 -15.87
C ALA A 87 -11.34 1.64 -15.62
N ASN A 88 -11.97 0.66 -16.27
CA ASN A 88 -11.82 -0.76 -15.89
C ASN A 88 -11.35 -1.68 -17.04
N ASN A 89 -11.20 -1.14 -18.25
CA ASN A 89 -10.80 -1.90 -19.43
C ASN A 89 -9.59 -1.21 -20.08
N ALA A 90 -8.40 -1.81 -19.96
CA ALA A 90 -7.17 -1.41 -20.63
C ALA A 90 -6.63 -2.56 -21.47
#